data_AF-A0A3M2FXH8-F1
#
_entry.id   AF-A0A3M2FXH8-F1
#
_cell.length_a   1.000
_cell.length_b   1.000
_cell.length_c   1.000
_cell.angle_alpha   90.00
_cell.angle_beta   90.00
_cell.angle_gamma   90.00
#
_symmetry.space_group_name_H-M   'P 1'
#
loop_
_entity.id
_entity.type
_entity.pdbx_description
1 polymer ?
#
loop_
_entity_poly.entity_id
_entity_poly.type
_entity_poly.pdbx_seq_one_letter_code
_entity_poly.pdbx_strand_id
1 'polypeptide(L)'
;MRVTNFKSQRGNMATTVVVVVLILATLGVILASLSSADSALQLLQQEDQRAFYAAQSGLEYGVKRYLSSDDVEEFNTTDLDLGDGVLADVSLEDNGSEVIITAVGKSNKSQKTVQTIISAADSNYVPDYAVFTTNTVNGVKTTTQDSDDDDPSLVYQNAPTLPRFDLDNLKELAQATQDDGQSYYYAGDLTVDEDFDPPANTIVYAEGNITFNKGNWDGPVFFVAGGDAVFSDSWKNTDHDIQMLLYVPGSLQKIRVEPAVADDDPVEFEVDDGEVIPKEEYAASVTVIGGDLPFAFWIIYPIFYIPYDAPITIKVNVGDQAYHPFGPNPGNGNAAAKWKVNLGNVNDDNNPRTYVFPETYDADTPISVEASSWSLLGFHARAYRRHMRVNSSVDLDYVYALRDGDPVPDVAPFGDQKSAAEFVQDYVNFNSQTMSLESNQVIYLFELADASLSTPSADFQDVVVMVNLARERSDLADGDDDDDDHDEDHDDDDDEDEEDNSTIVNNLAFKGGIISEGKIYGSKTVDINDKTYTNRLKVTRDEDIIKSFLSHSVNGNARIILASKWKAIK
;
A
#
# COMPACT_ATOMS: atom_id res chain seq x y z
N MET A 1 -75.46 45.39 -28.79
CA MET A 1 -74.62 44.66 -29.77
C MET A 1 -73.38 44.17 -29.00
N ARG A 2 -73.39 42.91 -28.52
CA ARG A 2 -72.24 42.31 -27.81
C ARG A 2 -71.37 41.62 -28.85
N VAL A 3 -70.23 42.23 -29.17
CA VAL A 3 -69.18 41.60 -29.98
C VAL A 3 -68.42 40.67 -29.05
N THR A 4 -68.61 39.37 -29.20
CA THR A 4 -67.91 38.35 -28.41
C THR A 4 -66.54 38.08 -29.01
N ASN A 5 -65.49 38.49 -28.27
CA ASN A 5 -64.08 38.22 -28.56
C ASN A 5 -63.75 36.73 -28.31
N PHE A 6 -64.07 35.85 -29.28
CA PHE A 6 -63.71 34.42 -29.23
C PHE A 6 -62.46 34.04 -30.05
N LYS A 7 -61.74 35.01 -30.65
CA LYS A 7 -60.57 34.72 -31.50
C LYS A 7 -59.22 34.65 -30.78
N SER A 8 -59.13 34.98 -29.48
CA SER A 8 -57.82 35.10 -28.79
C SER A 8 -57.31 33.83 -28.10
N GLN A 9 -58.16 32.85 -27.77
CA GLN A 9 -57.71 31.71 -26.95
C GLN A 9 -57.01 30.61 -27.76
N ARG A 10 -57.42 30.37 -29.01
CA ARG A 10 -56.80 29.33 -29.86
C ARG A 10 -55.41 29.71 -30.36
N GLY A 11 -55.15 31.00 -30.60
CA GLY A 11 -53.83 31.50 -31.00
C GLY A 11 -52.77 31.35 -29.89
N ASN A 12 -53.17 31.58 -28.64
CA ASN A 12 -52.27 31.46 -27.50
C ASN A 12 -51.87 30.00 -27.25
N MET A 13 -52.80 29.05 -27.37
CA MET A 13 -52.49 27.62 -27.19
C MET A 13 -51.49 27.09 -28.23
N ALA A 14 -51.66 27.45 -29.51
CA ALA A 14 -50.70 27.06 -30.55
C ALA A 14 -49.30 27.65 -30.31
N THR A 15 -49.23 28.91 -29.85
CA THR A 15 -47.97 29.57 -29.53
C THR A 15 -47.28 28.89 -28.34
N THR A 16 -48.02 28.55 -27.29
CA THR A 16 -47.47 27.83 -26.13
C THR A 16 -46.90 26.47 -26.52
N VAL A 17 -47.61 25.70 -27.37
CA VAL A 17 -47.11 24.40 -27.83
C VAL A 17 -45.81 24.54 -28.61
N VAL A 18 -45.71 25.52 -29.52
CA VAL A 18 -44.47 25.76 -30.28
C VAL A 18 -43.31 26.15 -29.36
N VAL A 19 -43.56 27.01 -28.37
CA VAL A 19 -42.53 27.40 -27.40
C VAL A 19 -42.07 26.20 -26.57
N VAL A 20 -42.99 25.35 -26.09
CA VAL A 20 -42.64 24.14 -25.32
C VAL A 20 -41.84 23.16 -26.18
N VAL A 21 -42.23 22.94 -27.44
CA VAL A 21 -41.48 22.06 -28.36
C VAL A 21 -40.07 22.61 -28.62
N LEU A 22 -39.91 23.93 -28.78
CA LEU A 22 -38.59 24.54 -28.95
C LEU A 22 -37.73 24.38 -27.69
N ILE A 23 -38.29 24.59 -26.49
CA ILE A 23 -37.59 24.40 -25.22
C ILE A 23 -37.12 22.94 -25.08
N LEU A 24 -38.01 21.98 -25.34
CA LEU A 24 -37.67 20.56 -25.27
C LEU A 24 -36.61 20.16 -26.31
N ALA A 25 -36.68 20.69 -27.53
CA ALA A 25 -35.65 20.45 -28.54
C ALA A 25 -34.30 21.02 -28.12
N THR A 26 -34.25 22.24 -27.58
CA THR A 26 -33.00 22.82 -27.05
C THR A 26 -32.45 22.03 -25.85
N LEU A 27 -33.31 21.57 -24.94
CA LEU A 27 -32.89 20.72 -23.83
C LEU A 27 -32.34 19.38 -24.32
N GLY A 28 -32.96 18.77 -25.34
CA GLY A 28 -32.46 17.53 -25.94
C GLY A 28 -31.07 17.68 -26.56
N VAL A 29 -30.80 18.79 -27.25
CA VAL A 29 -29.46 19.08 -27.81
C VAL A 29 -28.43 19.30 -26.70
N ILE A 30 -28.79 20.03 -25.64
CA ILE A 30 -27.90 20.25 -24.48
C ILE A 30 -27.57 18.92 -23.80
N LEU A 31 -28.56 18.07 -23.52
CA LEU A 31 -28.36 16.77 -22.89
C LEU A 31 -27.48 15.84 -23.75
N ALA A 32 -27.71 15.81 -25.07
CA ALA A 32 -26.87 15.03 -25.98
C ALA A 32 -25.41 15.53 -25.99
N SER A 33 -25.19 16.85 -25.93
CA SER A 33 -23.84 17.41 -25.85
C SER A 33 -23.14 17.09 -24.53
N LEU A 34 -23.87 17.13 -23.41
CA LEU A 34 -23.34 16.76 -22.10
C LEU A 34 -22.97 15.28 -22.04
N SER A 35 -23.85 14.39 -22.52
CA SER A 35 -23.57 12.95 -22.60
C SER A 35 -22.36 12.64 -23.51
N SER A 36 -22.22 13.35 -24.64
CA SER A 36 -21.04 13.16 -25.50
C SER A 36 -19.73 13.65 -24.88
N ALA A 37 -19.79 14.71 -24.06
CA ALA A 37 -18.64 15.22 -23.34
C ALA A 37 -18.22 14.25 -22.23
N ASP A 38 -19.21 13.67 -21.54
CA ASP A 38 -19.00 12.70 -20.47
C ASP A 38 -18.36 11.40 -20.99
N SER A 39 -18.87 10.84 -22.10
CA SER A 39 -18.25 9.68 -22.73
C SER A 39 -16.83 9.96 -23.26
N ALA A 40 -16.55 11.19 -23.70
CA ALA A 40 -15.21 11.58 -24.11
C ALA A 40 -14.26 11.70 -22.91
N LEU A 41 -14.75 12.19 -21.76
CA LEU A 41 -14.01 12.25 -20.51
C LEU A 41 -13.69 10.85 -19.99
N GLN A 42 -14.66 9.94 -19.97
CA GLN A 42 -14.47 8.53 -19.57
C GLN A 42 -13.43 7.82 -20.43
N LEU A 43 -13.45 8.04 -21.75
CA LEU A 43 -12.44 7.48 -22.64
C LEU A 43 -11.03 8.03 -22.34
N LEU A 44 -10.90 9.33 -22.04
CA LEU A 44 -9.62 9.91 -21.64
C LEU A 44 -9.12 9.34 -20.31
N GLN A 45 -10.01 9.20 -19.31
CA GLN A 45 -9.67 8.57 -18.02
C GLN A 45 -9.21 7.12 -18.21
N GLN A 46 -9.89 6.35 -19.06
CA GLN A 46 -9.50 4.98 -19.37
C GLN A 46 -8.14 4.90 -20.09
N GLU A 47 -7.86 5.82 -21.03
CA GLU A 47 -6.55 5.90 -21.70
C GLU A 47 -5.42 6.28 -20.71
N ASP A 48 -5.70 7.19 -19.78
CA ASP A 48 -4.78 7.60 -18.72
C ASP A 48 -4.46 6.44 -17.76
N GLN A 49 -5.47 5.71 -17.29
CA GLN A 49 -5.30 4.52 -16.46
C GLN A 49 -4.47 3.45 -17.19
N ARG A 50 -4.76 3.18 -18.47
CA ARG A 50 -3.97 2.22 -19.26
C ARG A 50 -2.51 2.64 -19.41
N ALA A 51 -2.25 3.92 -19.64
CA ALA A 51 -0.89 4.45 -19.70
C ALA A 51 -0.18 4.32 -18.33
N PHE A 52 -0.88 4.56 -17.22
CA PHE A 52 -0.32 4.37 -15.88
C PHE A 52 0.06 2.91 -15.59
N TYR A 53 -0.86 1.97 -15.83
CA TYR A 53 -0.59 0.53 -15.64
C TYR A 53 0.55 0.02 -16.52
N ALA A 54 0.64 0.55 -17.75
CA ALA A 54 1.76 0.25 -18.63
C ALA A 54 3.09 0.74 -18.04
N ALA A 55 3.12 1.96 -17.52
CA ALA A 55 4.28 2.54 -16.87
C ALA A 55 4.69 1.69 -15.66
N GLN A 56 3.76 1.33 -14.79
CA GLN A 56 4.01 0.48 -13.62
C GLN A 56 4.54 -0.91 -14.01
N SER A 57 3.93 -1.55 -15.01
CA SER A 57 4.39 -2.86 -15.52
C SER A 57 5.81 -2.77 -16.10
N GLY A 58 6.12 -1.67 -16.79
CA GLY A 58 7.46 -1.37 -17.27
C GLY A 58 8.45 -1.17 -16.13
N LEU A 59 8.05 -0.47 -15.07
CA LEU A 59 8.86 -0.25 -13.88
C LEU A 59 9.23 -1.57 -13.20
N GLU A 60 8.24 -2.44 -12.96
CA GLU A 60 8.46 -3.76 -12.38
C GLU A 60 9.38 -4.62 -13.25
N TYR A 61 9.22 -4.57 -14.57
CA TYR A 61 10.11 -5.24 -15.50
C TYR A 61 11.54 -4.71 -15.38
N GLY A 62 11.72 -3.39 -15.35
CA GLY A 62 13.01 -2.72 -15.19
C GLY A 62 13.70 -3.10 -13.88
N VAL A 63 12.99 -3.01 -12.75
CA VAL A 63 13.48 -3.41 -11.42
C VAL A 63 13.89 -4.87 -11.42
N LYS A 64 13.02 -5.77 -11.88
CA LYS A 64 13.32 -7.20 -11.92
C LYS A 64 14.53 -7.50 -12.79
N ARG A 65 14.64 -6.84 -13.95
CA ARG A 65 15.77 -7.00 -14.85
C ARG A 65 17.06 -6.56 -14.18
N TYR A 66 17.08 -5.35 -13.63
CA TYR A 66 18.22 -4.80 -12.89
C TYR A 66 18.69 -5.73 -11.77
N LEU A 67 17.76 -6.24 -10.95
CA LEU A 67 18.06 -7.17 -9.86
C LEU A 67 18.51 -8.56 -10.33
N SER A 68 18.31 -8.91 -11.60
CA SER A 68 18.59 -10.26 -12.15
C SER A 68 19.77 -10.30 -13.12
N SER A 69 20.25 -9.15 -13.59
CA SER A 69 21.33 -9.08 -14.58
C SER A 69 22.67 -8.86 -13.90
N ASP A 70 23.63 -9.75 -14.16
CA ASP A 70 25.03 -9.55 -13.76
C ASP A 70 25.71 -8.40 -14.55
N ASP A 71 25.11 -7.94 -15.65
CA ASP A 71 25.60 -6.84 -16.50
C ASP A 71 24.54 -5.74 -16.65
N VAL A 72 24.67 -4.68 -15.87
CA VAL A 72 23.82 -3.46 -15.94
C VAL A 72 24.08 -2.68 -17.23
N GLU A 73 25.28 -2.78 -17.81
CA GLU A 73 25.71 -1.98 -18.97
C GLU A 73 24.91 -2.25 -20.27
N GLU A 74 24.19 -3.36 -20.38
CA GLU A 74 23.39 -3.68 -21.58
C GLU A 74 21.97 -3.11 -21.54
N PHE A 75 21.55 -2.46 -20.44
CA PHE A 75 20.18 -1.99 -20.25
C PHE A 75 20.00 -0.50 -20.60
N ASN A 76 20.16 -0.14 -21.88
CA ASN A 76 20.04 1.27 -22.31
C ASN A 76 18.57 1.74 -22.41
N THR A 77 17.69 0.99 -23.08
CA THR A 77 16.24 1.23 -23.12
C THR A 77 15.54 -0.01 -23.67
N THR A 78 14.42 -0.44 -23.09
CA THR A 78 13.61 -1.54 -23.63
C THR A 78 12.16 -1.10 -23.80
N ASP A 79 11.66 -1.22 -25.03
CA ASP A 79 10.24 -1.03 -25.33
C ASP A 79 9.50 -2.34 -25.05
N LEU A 80 8.52 -2.30 -24.15
CA LEU A 80 7.63 -3.42 -23.83
C LEU A 80 6.30 -3.20 -24.54
N ASP A 81 5.98 -4.08 -25.50
CA ASP A 81 4.65 -4.14 -26.09
C ASP A 81 3.73 -4.98 -25.18
N LEU A 82 2.76 -4.32 -24.55
CA LEU A 82 1.79 -4.95 -23.65
C LEU A 82 0.50 -5.38 -24.39
N GLY A 83 0.42 -5.14 -25.71
CA GLY A 83 -0.75 -5.42 -26.54
C GLY A 83 -1.70 -4.24 -26.68
N ASP A 84 -2.62 -4.31 -27.66
CA ASP A 84 -3.66 -3.31 -27.92
C ASP A 84 -3.18 -1.85 -28.07
N GLY A 85 -1.94 -1.67 -28.55
CA GLY A 85 -1.31 -0.35 -28.71
C GLY A 85 -0.84 0.28 -27.40
N VAL A 86 -0.79 -0.50 -26.31
CA VAL A 86 -0.23 -0.11 -25.03
C VAL A 86 1.25 -0.47 -25.00
N LEU A 87 2.11 0.54 -24.78
CA LEU A 87 3.56 0.40 -24.76
C LEU A 87 4.12 0.88 -23.43
N ALA A 88 5.25 0.33 -23.00
CA ALA A 88 6.02 0.86 -21.89
C ALA A 88 7.51 0.97 -22.27
N ASP A 89 8.06 2.17 -22.25
CA ASP A 89 9.47 2.40 -22.52
C ASP A 89 10.21 2.45 -21.19
N VAL A 90 11.12 1.50 -20.96
CA VAL A 90 11.87 1.40 -19.70
C VAL A 90 13.31 1.82 -19.92
N SER A 91 13.78 2.75 -19.11
CA SER A 91 15.15 3.26 -19.12
C SER A 91 15.76 3.18 -17.72
N LEU A 92 17.08 3.07 -17.67
CA LEU A 92 17.84 2.97 -16.43
C LEU A 92 18.99 3.98 -16.50
N GLU A 93 19.13 4.77 -15.44
CA GLU A 93 20.21 5.73 -15.25
C GLU A 93 20.97 5.36 -13.97
N ASP A 94 22.22 4.97 -14.11
CA ASP A 94 23.10 4.66 -12.98
C ASP A 94 24.00 5.86 -12.67
N ASN A 95 23.80 6.45 -11.50
CA ASN A 95 24.53 7.61 -11.00
C ASN A 95 25.68 7.22 -10.03
N GLY A 96 25.99 5.92 -9.91
CA GLY A 96 27.06 5.35 -9.10
C GLY A 96 26.64 4.95 -7.68
N SER A 97 25.85 5.79 -6.99
CA SER A 97 25.25 5.45 -5.68
C SER A 97 23.79 5.03 -5.78
N GLU A 98 23.14 5.39 -6.88
CA GLU A 98 21.71 5.19 -7.08
C GLU A 98 21.46 4.80 -8.52
N VAL A 99 20.56 3.84 -8.70
CA VAL A 99 20.04 3.44 -10.00
C VAL A 99 18.61 3.89 -10.11
N ILE A 100 18.37 4.79 -11.04
CA ILE A 100 17.08 5.37 -11.32
C ILE A 100 16.47 4.57 -12.48
N ILE A 101 15.34 3.91 -12.23
CA ILE A 101 14.61 3.17 -13.26
C ILE A 101 13.35 3.97 -13.59
N THR A 102 13.25 4.43 -14.83
CA THR A 102 12.10 5.19 -15.33
C THR A 102 11.35 4.37 -16.35
N ALA A 103 10.04 4.26 -16.19
CA ALA A 103 9.14 3.61 -17.13
C ALA A 103 8.09 4.60 -17.63
N VAL A 104 7.95 4.70 -18.95
CA VAL A 104 6.99 5.58 -19.63
C VAL A 104 5.93 4.72 -20.30
N GLY A 105 4.76 4.64 -19.70
CA GLY A 105 3.61 3.95 -20.28
C GLY A 105 2.84 4.84 -21.24
N LYS A 106 2.44 4.28 -22.38
CA LYS A 106 1.73 4.97 -23.46
C LYS A 106 0.50 4.19 -23.86
N SER A 107 -0.66 4.85 -23.92
CA SER A 107 -1.89 4.31 -24.48
C SER A 107 -2.58 5.37 -25.32
N ASN A 108 -2.66 5.17 -26.64
CA ASN A 108 -3.21 6.13 -27.59
C ASN A 108 -2.60 7.55 -27.46
N LYS A 109 -3.33 8.49 -26.85
CA LYS A 109 -2.89 9.89 -26.66
C LYS A 109 -2.37 10.17 -25.25
N SER A 110 -2.54 9.24 -24.34
CA SER A 110 -2.13 9.36 -22.95
C SER A 110 -0.74 8.78 -22.74
N GLN A 111 0.04 9.45 -21.90
CA GLN A 111 1.37 9.03 -21.49
C GLN A 111 1.52 9.30 -19.99
N LYS A 112 1.99 8.30 -19.25
CA LYS A 112 2.30 8.41 -17.82
C LYS A 112 3.74 7.94 -17.61
N THR A 113 4.43 8.57 -16.69
CA THR A 113 5.79 8.25 -16.32
C THR A 113 5.81 7.88 -14.85
N VAL A 114 6.40 6.74 -14.53
CA VAL A 114 6.71 6.34 -13.17
C VAL A 114 8.20 6.08 -13.07
N GLN A 115 8.79 6.37 -11.93
CA GLN A 115 10.20 6.16 -11.70
C GLN A 115 10.39 5.60 -10.28
N THR A 116 11.45 4.81 -10.10
CA THR A 116 11.89 4.33 -8.80
C THR A 116 13.40 4.51 -8.70
N ILE A 117 13.85 4.82 -7.49
CA ILE A 117 15.26 5.01 -7.16
C ILE A 117 15.68 3.82 -6.32
N ILE A 118 16.65 3.06 -6.82
CA ILE A 118 17.30 1.99 -6.08
C ILE A 118 18.64 2.54 -5.61
N SER A 119 18.68 3.07 -4.39
CA SER A 119 19.94 3.43 -3.76
C SER A 119 20.65 2.13 -3.36
N ALA A 120 21.73 1.80 -4.06
CA ALA A 120 22.59 0.70 -3.64
C ALA A 120 23.29 1.15 -2.35
N ALA A 121 22.98 0.50 -1.23
CA ALA A 121 23.58 0.80 0.06
C ALA A 121 25.07 0.44 0.04
N ASP A 122 25.90 1.32 -0.54
CA ASP A 122 27.26 1.06 -0.99
C ASP A 122 27.35 -0.23 -1.83
N SER A 123 27.80 -0.12 -3.08
CA SER A 123 28.23 -1.27 -3.89
C SER A 123 29.52 -1.90 -3.33
N ASN A 124 29.60 -2.09 -2.01
CA ASN A 124 30.41 -3.13 -1.43
C ASN A 124 29.85 -4.41 -2.06
N TYR A 125 30.49 -4.82 -3.15
CA TYR A 125 30.79 -6.21 -3.47
C TYR A 125 30.47 -7.02 -2.22
N VAL A 126 29.44 -7.86 -2.25
CA VAL A 126 29.24 -8.80 -1.15
C VAL A 126 30.41 -9.75 -1.34
N PRO A 127 31.57 -9.62 -0.66
CA PRO A 127 32.57 -10.67 -0.74
C PRO A 127 31.89 -11.97 -0.31
N ASP A 128 32.48 -13.10 -0.69
CA ASP A 128 32.04 -14.42 -0.23
C ASP A 128 32.10 -14.48 1.30
N TYR A 129 31.03 -14.02 1.95
CA TYR A 129 30.89 -14.00 3.39
C TYR A 129 30.31 -15.34 3.81
N ALA A 130 31.06 -16.03 4.65
CA ALA A 130 30.64 -17.31 5.19
C ALA A 130 29.58 -17.17 6.30
N VAL A 131 29.35 -15.98 6.86
CA VAL A 131 28.41 -15.75 7.97
C VAL A 131 27.85 -14.32 7.93
N PHE A 132 26.52 -14.22 7.89
CA PHE A 132 25.76 -12.99 8.13
C PHE A 132 25.12 -13.04 9.52
N THR A 133 24.87 -11.93 10.22
CA THR A 133 24.13 -11.97 11.50
C THR A 133 23.66 -10.57 11.87
N THR A 134 22.47 -10.45 12.48
CA THR A 134 22.03 -9.20 13.14
C THR A 134 22.35 -9.20 14.64
N ASN A 135 22.73 -10.35 15.20
CA ASN A 135 23.16 -10.52 16.59
C ASN A 135 24.67 -10.78 16.69
N THR A 136 25.16 -10.98 17.93
CA THR A 136 26.59 -11.18 18.21
C THR A 136 27.05 -12.56 17.72
N VAL A 137 28.06 -12.59 16.84
CA VAL A 137 28.80 -13.82 16.53
C VAL A 137 30.04 -13.89 17.42
N ASN A 138 30.12 -14.94 18.25
CA ASN A 138 31.25 -15.16 19.15
C ASN A 138 32.09 -16.36 18.68
N GLY A 139 33.42 -16.20 18.69
CA GLY A 139 34.36 -17.32 18.57
C GLY A 139 34.79 -17.69 17.14
N VAL A 140 34.36 -16.97 16.10
CA VAL A 140 34.90 -17.20 14.75
C VAL A 140 36.32 -16.64 14.65
N LYS A 141 37.30 -17.52 14.48
CA LYS A 141 38.64 -17.15 14.04
C LYS A 141 38.64 -17.20 12.53
N THR A 142 38.60 -16.03 11.87
CA THR A 142 38.87 -15.97 10.43
C THR A 142 40.30 -16.46 10.23
N THR A 143 40.47 -17.57 9.53
CA THR A 143 41.80 -18.02 9.11
C THR A 143 42.28 -17.02 8.08
N THR A 144 43.25 -16.21 8.46
CA THR A 144 43.91 -15.27 7.56
C THR A 144 44.46 -16.04 6.37
N GLN A 145 43.90 -15.75 5.20
CA GLN A 145 44.57 -15.76 3.90
C GLN A 145 45.10 -17.14 3.49
N ASP A 146 44.33 -17.85 2.66
CA ASP A 146 44.98 -18.77 1.74
C ASP A 146 45.92 -17.93 0.86
N SER A 147 47.21 -18.26 0.82
CA SER A 147 48.22 -17.36 0.26
C SER A 147 48.12 -17.16 -1.25
N ASP A 148 47.23 -17.91 -1.90
CA ASP A 148 47.03 -17.94 -3.35
C ASP A 148 45.64 -17.42 -3.77
N ASP A 149 44.75 -17.03 -2.84
CA ASP A 149 43.43 -16.47 -3.14
C ASP A 149 43.21 -15.15 -2.37
N ASP A 150 42.98 -14.06 -3.09
CA ASP A 150 42.91 -12.70 -2.53
C ASP A 150 41.56 -12.40 -1.84
N ASP A 151 40.63 -13.36 -1.78
CA ASP A 151 39.34 -13.23 -1.11
C ASP A 151 39.36 -13.88 0.30
N PRO A 152 39.58 -13.11 1.38
CA PRO A 152 39.41 -13.64 2.73
C PRO A 152 37.93 -13.96 2.94
N SER A 153 37.62 -15.20 3.32
CA SER A 153 36.31 -15.57 3.85
C SER A 153 36.07 -14.77 5.14
N LEU A 154 35.27 -13.71 5.01
CA LEU A 154 35.03 -12.73 6.06
C LEU A 154 33.72 -13.07 6.80
N VAL A 155 33.66 -12.70 8.08
CA VAL A 155 32.43 -12.70 8.89
C VAL A 155 31.93 -11.27 8.92
N TYR A 156 30.69 -11.03 8.50
CA TYR A 156 30.09 -9.70 8.52
C TYR A 156 29.08 -9.60 9.67
N GLN A 157 29.59 -9.19 10.83
CA GLN A 157 28.77 -8.99 12.04
C GLN A 157 28.01 -7.67 11.95
N ASN A 158 26.73 -7.66 12.35
CA ASN A 158 25.88 -6.47 12.33
C ASN A 158 25.74 -5.87 10.92
N ALA A 159 25.53 -6.73 9.91
CA ALA A 159 25.36 -6.30 8.54
C ALA A 159 24.21 -5.25 8.46
N PRO A 160 24.45 -4.04 7.93
CA PRO A 160 23.41 -3.00 7.86
C PRO A 160 22.25 -3.40 6.93
N THR A 161 22.49 -4.31 5.98
CA THR A 161 21.47 -4.82 5.04
C THR A 161 21.70 -6.31 4.76
N LEU A 162 20.67 -7.14 4.91
CA LEU A 162 20.65 -8.54 4.47
C LEU A 162 19.66 -8.72 3.31
N PRO A 163 19.88 -9.70 2.41
CA PRO A 163 18.86 -10.07 1.44
C PRO A 163 17.57 -10.44 2.18
N ARG A 164 16.43 -10.03 1.63
CA ARG A 164 15.13 -10.22 2.25
C ARG A 164 14.71 -11.68 2.17
N PHE A 165 14.62 -12.34 3.31
CA PHE A 165 14.03 -13.66 3.41
C PHE A 165 12.79 -13.60 4.30
N ASP A 166 11.68 -14.14 3.81
CA ASP A 166 10.53 -14.41 4.64
C ASP A 166 10.87 -15.59 5.55
N LEU A 167 11.02 -15.29 6.85
CA LEU A 167 11.38 -16.26 7.86
C LEU A 167 10.35 -17.37 8.00
N ASP A 168 9.08 -17.05 7.88
CA ASP A 168 8.01 -18.03 7.99
C ASP A 168 8.05 -18.97 6.78
N ASN A 169 8.38 -18.44 5.58
CA ASN A 169 8.62 -19.29 4.41
C ASN A 169 9.89 -20.15 4.55
N LEU A 170 11.00 -19.62 5.09
CA LEU A 170 12.20 -20.42 5.33
C LEU A 170 11.96 -21.51 6.39
N LYS A 171 11.21 -21.18 7.43
CA LYS A 171 10.77 -22.11 8.46
C LYS A 171 9.85 -23.18 7.87
N GLU A 172 8.84 -22.79 7.09
CA GLU A 172 7.93 -23.72 6.42
C GLU A 172 8.69 -24.61 5.45
N LEU A 173 9.63 -24.07 4.67
CA LEU A 173 10.47 -24.83 3.75
C LEU A 173 11.33 -25.84 4.52
N ALA A 174 11.97 -25.42 5.61
CA ALA A 174 12.77 -26.29 6.46
C ALA A 174 11.92 -27.38 7.15
N GLN A 175 10.66 -27.10 7.48
CA GLN A 175 9.72 -28.08 8.03
C GLN A 175 9.19 -29.04 6.96
N ALA A 176 8.85 -28.53 5.77
CA ALA A 176 8.24 -29.30 4.69
C ALA A 176 9.21 -30.27 4.03
N THR A 177 10.49 -29.91 3.95
CA THR A 177 11.55 -30.75 3.35
C THR A 177 12.26 -31.65 4.38
N GLN A 178 11.82 -31.64 5.65
CA GLN A 178 12.38 -32.55 6.65
C GLN A 178 12.09 -34.02 6.31
N ASP A 179 10.99 -34.27 5.60
CA ASP A 179 10.57 -35.61 5.17
C ASP A 179 11.34 -36.15 3.95
N ASP A 180 12.01 -35.28 3.18
CA ASP A 180 12.80 -35.68 2.00
C ASP A 180 14.31 -35.78 2.27
N GLY A 181 14.74 -35.41 3.48
CA GLY A 181 16.13 -35.46 3.93
C GLY A 181 17.01 -34.32 3.40
N GLN A 182 16.43 -33.25 2.85
CA GLN A 182 17.16 -32.09 2.33
C GLN A 182 17.11 -30.87 3.26
N SER A 183 16.34 -30.90 4.35
CA SER A 183 16.34 -29.84 5.37
C SER A 183 16.30 -30.38 6.80
N TYR A 184 16.69 -29.51 7.73
CA TYR A 184 16.65 -29.79 9.17
C TYR A 184 15.97 -28.63 9.88
N TYR A 185 14.89 -28.93 10.62
CA TYR A 185 14.19 -27.96 11.45
C TYR A 185 14.31 -28.31 12.93
N TYR A 186 14.63 -27.31 13.75
CA TYR A 186 14.77 -27.40 15.20
C TYR A 186 13.92 -26.30 15.86
N ALA A 187 12.94 -26.68 16.68
CA ALA A 187 12.05 -25.76 17.40
C ALA A 187 12.70 -25.07 18.63
N GLY A 188 14.02 -24.93 18.64
CA GLY A 188 14.80 -24.43 19.76
C GLY A 188 16.27 -24.35 19.39
N ASP A 189 17.16 -24.48 20.36
CA ASP A 189 18.60 -24.42 20.12
C ASP A 189 19.12 -25.65 19.37
N LEU A 190 20.08 -25.44 18.47
CA LEU A 190 20.86 -26.48 17.79
C LEU A 190 22.31 -26.44 18.28
N THR A 191 22.86 -27.58 18.70
CA THR A 191 24.29 -27.72 18.98
C THR A 191 24.91 -28.75 18.03
N VAL A 192 25.92 -28.35 17.28
CA VAL A 192 26.67 -29.14 16.31
C VAL A 192 27.96 -29.65 16.96
N ASP A 193 27.87 -30.80 17.65
CA ASP A 193 28.94 -31.41 18.46
C ASP A 193 29.78 -32.49 17.74
N GLU A 194 29.23 -33.09 16.69
CA GLU A 194 29.77 -34.24 15.96
C GLU A 194 29.79 -33.97 14.44
N ASP A 195 30.15 -34.97 13.63
CA ASP A 195 30.09 -34.88 12.16
C ASP A 195 28.63 -34.67 11.71
N PHE A 196 28.23 -33.40 11.63
CA PHE A 196 26.96 -32.97 11.08
C PHE A 196 27.19 -32.71 9.60
N ASP A 197 26.81 -33.67 8.77
CA ASP A 197 27.06 -33.70 7.32
C ASP A 197 25.73 -33.62 6.55
N PRO A 198 25.05 -32.46 6.59
CA PRO A 198 23.85 -32.26 5.78
C PRO A 198 24.24 -32.25 4.29
N PRO A 199 23.36 -32.71 3.39
CA PRO A 199 23.60 -32.61 1.95
C PRO A 199 23.90 -31.17 1.50
N ALA A 200 24.65 -31.02 0.42
CA ALA A 200 24.84 -29.72 -0.21
C ALA A 200 23.50 -29.06 -0.60
N ASN A 201 23.41 -27.76 -0.37
CA ASN A 201 22.23 -26.90 -0.52
C ASN A 201 21.09 -27.17 0.47
N THR A 202 21.39 -27.82 1.60
CA THR A 202 20.41 -28.04 2.66
C THR A 202 20.19 -26.77 3.50
N ILE A 203 18.93 -26.54 3.90
CA ILE A 203 18.54 -25.52 4.88
C ILE A 203 18.44 -26.16 6.27
N VAL A 204 19.16 -25.59 7.23
CA VAL A 204 19.16 -25.96 8.65
C VAL A 204 18.59 -24.78 9.43
N TYR A 205 17.37 -24.89 9.91
CA TYR A 205 16.67 -23.84 10.64
C TYR A 205 16.54 -24.19 12.13
N ALA A 206 16.99 -23.32 13.01
CA ALA A 206 16.79 -23.41 14.45
C ALA A 206 16.01 -22.18 14.94
N GLU A 207 14.91 -22.36 15.68
CA GLU A 207 14.18 -21.23 16.29
C GLU A 207 14.97 -20.53 17.40
N GLY A 208 15.94 -21.24 18.01
CA GLY A 208 16.82 -20.71 19.06
C GLY A 208 18.24 -20.44 18.57
N ASN A 209 19.21 -20.63 19.45
CA ASN A 209 20.64 -20.43 19.16
C ASN A 209 21.21 -21.60 18.35
N ILE A 210 22.20 -21.34 17.50
CA ILE A 210 23.02 -22.40 16.86
C ILE A 210 24.43 -22.36 17.45
N THR A 211 24.90 -23.46 18.02
CA THR A 211 26.26 -23.59 18.57
C THR A 211 27.09 -24.58 17.76
N PHE A 212 28.18 -24.14 17.15
CA PHE A 212 29.12 -24.97 16.38
C PHE A 212 30.34 -25.37 17.22
N ASN A 213 30.31 -26.58 17.78
CA ASN A 213 31.44 -27.14 18.52
C ASN A 213 32.45 -27.84 17.58
N LYS A 214 31.98 -28.39 16.46
CA LYS A 214 32.78 -28.88 15.32
C LYS A 214 32.08 -28.55 13.99
N GLY A 215 32.81 -28.57 12.89
CA GLY A 215 32.26 -28.40 11.55
C GLY A 215 33.03 -29.26 10.57
N ASN A 216 32.36 -30.28 10.05
CA ASN A 216 32.89 -31.17 9.02
C ASN A 216 31.70 -31.63 8.17
N TRP A 217 31.32 -30.78 7.22
CA TRP A 217 30.29 -31.06 6.21
C TRP A 217 30.88 -30.76 4.84
N ASP A 218 30.44 -31.49 3.83
CA ASP A 218 30.91 -31.33 2.45
C ASP A 218 29.91 -30.51 1.62
N GLY A 219 30.30 -29.29 1.24
CA GLY A 219 29.52 -28.41 0.37
C GLY A 219 28.73 -27.29 1.06
N PRO A 220 27.97 -26.48 0.28
CA PRO A 220 27.25 -25.32 0.79
C PRO A 220 26.06 -25.74 1.66
N VAL A 221 25.89 -25.13 2.84
CA VAL A 221 24.79 -25.42 3.77
C VAL A 221 24.27 -24.11 4.34
N PHE A 222 22.96 -23.90 4.30
CA PHE A 222 22.31 -22.68 4.77
C PHE A 222 21.83 -22.86 6.22
N PHE A 223 22.47 -22.20 7.18
CA PHE A 223 22.08 -22.25 8.59
C PHE A 223 21.31 -21.00 9.02
N VAL A 224 20.07 -21.13 9.48
CA VAL A 224 19.22 -20.02 9.94
C VAL A 224 18.98 -20.16 11.45
N ALA A 225 19.28 -19.12 12.23
CA ALA A 225 19.11 -19.13 13.69
C ALA A 225 18.13 -18.04 14.14
N GLY A 226 17.06 -18.40 14.82
CA GLY A 226 16.17 -17.42 15.45
C GLY A 226 16.82 -16.67 16.62
N GLY A 227 17.89 -17.24 17.20
CA GLY A 227 18.73 -16.64 18.25
C GLY A 227 20.19 -16.41 17.80
N ASP A 228 21.14 -16.57 18.72
CA ASP A 228 22.57 -16.32 18.48
C ASP A 228 23.27 -17.49 17.77
N ALA A 229 24.34 -17.20 17.02
CA ALA A 229 25.27 -18.22 16.55
C ALA A 229 26.61 -18.16 17.31
N VAL A 230 26.99 -19.29 17.90
CA VAL A 230 28.18 -19.42 18.75
C VAL A 230 29.13 -20.44 18.14
N PHE A 231 30.37 -20.06 17.89
CA PHE A 231 31.40 -20.97 17.38
C PHE A 231 32.40 -21.27 18.48
N SER A 232 32.69 -22.54 18.71
CA SER A 232 33.69 -22.93 19.71
C SER A 232 35.11 -22.63 19.23
N ASP A 233 36.03 -22.44 20.18
CA ASP A 233 37.46 -22.28 19.90
C ASP A 233 38.10 -23.47 19.15
N SER A 234 37.47 -24.64 19.21
CA SER A 234 37.91 -25.88 18.54
C SER A 234 37.38 -26.03 17.12
N TRP A 235 36.47 -25.15 16.69
CA TRP A 235 35.98 -25.13 15.32
C TRP A 235 37.12 -24.78 14.37
N LYS A 236 37.44 -25.70 13.45
CA LYS A 236 38.44 -25.52 12.41
C LYS A 236 37.77 -25.85 11.08
N ASN A 237 37.61 -24.84 10.23
CA ASN A 237 37.28 -25.07 8.83
C ASN A 237 38.53 -25.64 8.17
N THR A 238 38.51 -26.91 7.78
CA THR A 238 39.69 -27.59 7.23
C THR A 238 39.64 -27.86 5.73
N ASP A 239 38.50 -27.69 5.04
CA ASP A 239 38.43 -27.80 3.57
C ASP A 239 37.10 -27.24 3.02
N HIS A 240 37.21 -26.42 1.97
CA HIS A 240 36.20 -25.93 1.00
C HIS A 240 35.02 -25.04 1.47
N ASP A 241 34.94 -23.86 0.86
CA ASP A 241 33.78 -22.95 0.61
C ASP A 241 32.53 -23.17 1.46
N ILE A 242 32.60 -22.74 2.73
CA ILE A 242 31.42 -22.62 3.57
C ILE A 242 30.73 -21.29 3.21
N GLN A 243 29.64 -21.36 2.45
CA GLN A 243 28.66 -20.28 2.38
C GLN A 243 27.60 -20.53 3.46
N MET A 244 27.63 -19.79 4.56
CA MET A 244 26.63 -19.89 5.62
C MET A 244 25.88 -18.55 5.74
N LEU A 245 24.63 -18.57 5.31
CA LEU A 245 23.72 -17.43 5.46
C LEU A 245 23.02 -17.54 6.81
N LEU A 246 23.64 -16.95 7.83
CA LEU A 246 23.04 -16.85 9.15
C LEU A 246 22.13 -15.61 9.21
N TYR A 247 20.83 -15.86 9.37
CA TYR A 247 19.84 -14.81 9.56
C TYR A 247 19.41 -14.84 11.01
N VAL A 248 19.47 -13.69 11.69
CA VAL A 248 18.96 -13.51 13.04
C VAL A 248 17.94 -12.35 13.01
N PRO A 249 16.80 -12.40 13.71
CA PRO A 249 15.75 -11.39 13.54
C PRO A 249 16.18 -10.05 14.17
N GLY A 250 16.35 -9.02 13.34
CA GLY A 250 16.55 -7.64 13.74
C GLY A 250 16.03 -6.71 12.65
N SER A 251 14.95 -5.98 12.98
CA SER A 251 14.28 -4.89 12.24
C SER A 251 14.33 -4.96 10.70
N LEU A 252 13.21 -5.39 10.12
CA LEU A 252 12.88 -5.33 8.70
C LEU A 252 13.06 -3.89 8.15
N GLN A 253 13.96 -3.67 7.20
CA GLN A 253 13.91 -2.46 6.37
C GLN A 253 12.93 -2.68 5.21
N LYS A 254 11.87 -1.86 5.18
CA LYS A 254 10.91 -1.73 4.06
C LYS A 254 11.61 -0.93 2.94
N ILE A 255 11.91 -1.54 1.80
CA ILE A 255 12.28 -0.88 0.54
C ILE A 255 11.06 -0.07 0.17
N ARG A 256 11.18 1.24 0.35
CA ARG A 256 10.19 2.22 -0.10
C ARG A 256 10.42 2.42 -1.59
N VAL A 257 9.41 2.07 -2.38
CA VAL A 257 9.35 2.50 -3.79
C VAL A 257 8.71 3.88 -3.74
N GLU A 258 9.53 4.92 -3.85
CA GLU A 258 8.99 6.27 -4.03
C GLU A 258 8.70 6.43 -5.52
N PRO A 259 7.42 6.59 -5.92
CA PRO A 259 7.13 7.01 -7.27
C PRO A 259 7.78 8.38 -7.45
N ALA A 260 8.76 8.50 -8.35
CA ALA A 260 9.21 9.82 -8.74
C ALA A 260 8.10 10.44 -9.58
N VAL A 261 7.27 11.21 -8.90
CA VAL A 261 6.33 12.14 -9.50
C VAL A 261 7.17 13.14 -10.28
N ALA A 262 6.79 13.42 -11.52
CA ALA A 262 7.47 14.44 -12.33
C ALA A 262 7.61 15.74 -11.51
N ASP A 263 8.77 16.40 -11.61
CA ASP A 263 9.19 17.65 -10.93
C ASP A 263 8.14 18.78 -10.95
N ASP A 264 7.02 18.61 -10.26
CA ASP A 264 6.22 19.73 -9.79
C ASP A 264 6.72 20.04 -8.39
N ASP A 265 7.44 21.16 -8.28
CA ASP A 265 7.95 21.57 -6.97
C ASP A 265 6.79 21.59 -5.97
N PRO A 266 6.92 20.89 -4.84
CA PRO A 266 5.85 20.77 -3.85
C PRO A 266 5.47 22.15 -3.30
N VAL A 267 4.20 22.32 -2.92
CA VAL A 267 3.71 23.57 -2.34
C VAL A 267 4.47 23.88 -1.06
N GLU A 268 5.22 24.98 -1.05
CA GLU A 268 5.96 25.42 0.14
C GLU A 268 4.98 25.91 1.21
N PHE A 269 5.18 25.50 2.46
CA PHE A 269 4.38 25.95 3.60
C PHE A 269 5.20 26.10 4.87
N GLU A 270 4.66 26.83 5.84
CA GLU A 270 5.15 26.85 7.22
C GLU A 270 4.06 26.40 8.19
N VAL A 271 4.46 25.90 9.36
CA VAL A 271 3.55 25.67 10.48
C VAL A 271 3.78 26.79 11.49
N ASP A 272 2.81 27.69 11.64
CA ASP A 272 2.84 28.80 12.61
C ASP A 272 1.62 28.71 13.52
N ASP A 273 1.85 28.79 14.83
CA ASP A 273 0.82 28.58 15.87
C ASP A 273 -0.09 27.36 15.58
N GLY A 274 0.48 26.27 15.05
CA GLY A 274 -0.22 25.02 14.73
C GLY A 274 -1.08 25.04 13.46
N GLU A 275 -1.13 26.15 12.74
CA GLU A 275 -1.77 26.27 11.42
C GLU A 275 -0.76 25.97 10.31
N VAL A 276 -1.22 25.29 9.24
CA VAL A 276 -0.48 25.19 7.98
C VAL A 276 -0.71 26.47 7.20
N ILE A 277 0.36 27.21 6.86
CA ILE A 277 0.31 28.46 6.10
C ILE A 277 1.09 28.27 4.77
N PRO A 278 0.39 27.93 3.67
CA PRO A 278 1.01 27.78 2.35
C PRO A 278 1.53 29.12 1.80
N LYS A 279 2.65 29.10 1.05
CA LYS A 279 3.33 30.29 0.51
C LYS A 279 2.98 30.62 -0.94
N GLU A 280 2.17 29.78 -1.57
CA GLU A 280 1.66 29.95 -2.92
C GLU A 280 0.19 29.50 -3.00
N GLU A 281 -0.44 29.67 -4.17
CA GLU A 281 -1.80 29.16 -4.43
C GLU A 281 -1.79 27.63 -4.32
N TYR A 282 -2.79 27.07 -3.66
CA TYR A 282 -2.80 25.64 -3.34
C TYR A 282 -4.18 25.01 -3.38
N ALA A 283 -4.23 23.72 -3.72
CA ALA A 283 -5.27 22.78 -3.35
C ALA A 283 -4.85 22.02 -2.08
N ALA A 284 -5.81 21.50 -1.33
CA ALA A 284 -5.52 20.72 -0.13
C ALA A 284 -6.42 19.48 -0.03
N SER A 285 -5.94 18.48 0.71
CA SER A 285 -6.75 17.37 1.20
C SER A 285 -6.44 17.11 2.67
N VAL A 286 -7.37 16.43 3.34
CA VAL A 286 -7.19 15.97 4.71
C VAL A 286 -7.47 14.47 4.77
N THR A 287 -6.57 13.72 5.39
CA THR A 287 -6.67 12.27 5.57
C THR A 287 -6.70 11.95 7.05
N VAL A 288 -7.71 11.22 7.52
CA VAL A 288 -7.64 10.59 8.85
C VAL A 288 -6.87 9.29 8.65
N ILE A 289 -5.64 9.22 9.16
CA ILE A 289 -4.80 8.02 9.08
C ILE A 289 -5.37 6.96 10.02
N GLY A 290 -5.80 7.36 11.21
CA GLY A 290 -6.36 6.48 12.22
C GLY A 290 -6.73 7.23 13.50
N GLY A 291 -7.11 6.48 14.51
CA GLY A 291 -7.40 6.96 15.85
C GLY A 291 -7.81 5.79 16.73
N ASP A 292 -7.55 5.90 18.03
CA ASP A 292 -7.97 4.91 19.02
C ASP A 292 -8.32 5.64 20.32
N LEU A 293 -9.61 5.69 20.65
CA LEU A 293 -10.10 6.38 21.85
C LEU A 293 -11.13 5.54 22.60
N PRO A 294 -10.70 4.51 23.35
CA PRO A 294 -11.58 3.68 24.14
C PRO A 294 -12.10 4.44 25.35
N PHE A 295 -13.41 4.59 25.44
CA PHE A 295 -14.09 5.08 26.63
C PHE A 295 -14.75 3.94 27.38
N ALA A 296 -15.14 4.24 28.62
CA ALA A 296 -15.91 3.33 29.42
C ALA A 296 -17.13 4.00 30.03
N PHE A 297 -18.24 3.27 30.04
CA PHE A 297 -19.42 3.67 30.77
C PHE A 297 -19.71 2.71 31.93
N TRP A 298 -19.92 3.28 33.12
CA TRP A 298 -20.33 2.55 34.30
C TRP A 298 -21.86 2.49 34.38
N ILE A 299 -22.45 1.29 34.27
CA ILE A 299 -23.91 1.11 34.43
C ILE A 299 -24.29 1.14 35.91
N ILE A 300 -23.57 0.36 36.72
CA ILE A 300 -23.69 0.31 38.17
C ILE A 300 -22.25 0.38 38.68
N TYR A 301 -21.78 1.54 39.10
CA TYR A 301 -20.42 1.65 39.63
C TYR A 301 -20.29 0.84 40.93
N PRO A 302 -19.27 -0.01 41.11
CA PRO A 302 -18.17 -0.39 40.20
C PRO A 302 -18.36 -1.79 39.55
N ILE A 303 -19.59 -2.27 39.40
CA ILE A 303 -19.93 -3.67 39.09
C ILE A 303 -19.99 -3.96 37.58
N PHE A 304 -20.47 -3.00 36.76
CA PHE A 304 -20.63 -3.21 35.32
C PHE A 304 -19.96 -2.12 34.51
N TYR A 305 -18.89 -2.52 33.83
CA TYR A 305 -18.04 -1.73 32.92
C TYR A 305 -18.35 -2.17 31.49
N ILE A 306 -18.75 -1.23 30.62
CA ILE A 306 -18.89 -1.49 29.19
C ILE A 306 -17.88 -0.59 28.46
N PRO A 307 -16.83 -1.17 27.86
CA PRO A 307 -15.95 -0.44 26.96
C PRO A 307 -16.70 -0.10 25.67
N TYR A 308 -16.38 1.05 25.08
CA TYR A 308 -16.82 1.45 23.75
C TYR A 308 -15.85 2.47 23.18
N ASP A 309 -15.71 2.50 21.86
CA ASP A 309 -14.87 3.51 21.20
C ASP A 309 -15.63 4.83 21.15
N ALA A 310 -15.06 5.86 21.79
CA ALA A 310 -15.66 7.17 21.83
C ALA A 310 -15.68 7.75 20.41
N PRO A 311 -16.84 8.20 19.90
CA PRO A 311 -16.85 8.78 18.58
C PRO A 311 -15.99 10.05 18.53
N ILE A 312 -15.31 10.25 17.41
CA ILE A 312 -14.51 11.43 17.12
C ILE A 312 -15.04 12.08 15.86
N THR A 313 -15.21 13.41 15.87
CA THR A 313 -15.62 14.17 14.69
C THR A 313 -14.57 15.21 14.34
N ILE A 314 -14.29 15.40 13.06
CA ILE A 314 -13.32 16.38 12.54
C ILE A 314 -14.03 17.59 11.93
N LYS A 315 -13.45 18.76 12.13
CA LYS A 315 -13.75 20.00 11.41
C LYS A 315 -12.43 20.59 10.93
N VAL A 316 -12.37 21.02 9.68
CA VAL A 316 -11.20 21.71 9.12
C VAL A 316 -11.60 23.12 8.74
N ASN A 317 -10.80 24.13 9.11
CA ASN A 317 -10.97 25.49 8.61
C ASN A 317 -9.89 25.75 7.56
N VAL A 318 -10.29 26.32 6.43
CA VAL A 318 -9.39 26.86 5.40
C VAL A 318 -9.69 28.35 5.29
N GLY A 319 -8.83 29.18 5.87
CA GLY A 319 -9.13 30.57 6.18
C GLY A 319 -10.43 30.70 7.00
N ASP A 320 -11.39 31.46 6.49
CA ASP A 320 -12.69 31.68 7.14
C ASP A 320 -13.73 30.57 6.84
N GLN A 321 -13.42 29.63 5.93
CA GLN A 321 -14.35 28.58 5.51
C GLN A 321 -14.21 27.34 6.39
N ALA A 322 -15.33 26.82 6.89
CA ALA A 322 -15.37 25.62 7.73
C ALA A 322 -15.93 24.42 6.96
N TYR A 323 -15.18 23.32 6.97
CA TYR A 323 -15.51 22.05 6.35
C TYR A 323 -15.75 20.94 7.37
N HIS A 324 -16.58 19.98 6.99
CA HIS A 324 -16.97 18.81 7.77
C HIS A 324 -16.76 17.55 6.92
N PRO A 325 -15.48 17.19 6.65
CA PRO A 325 -15.10 16.28 5.58
C PRO A 325 -15.74 14.89 5.69
N PHE A 326 -15.89 14.39 6.92
CA PHE A 326 -16.34 13.02 7.18
C PHE A 326 -17.74 12.96 7.79
N GLY A 327 -18.54 14.00 7.61
CA GLY A 327 -19.90 14.09 8.15
C GLY A 327 -20.07 15.21 9.18
N PRO A 328 -21.31 15.45 9.64
CA PRO A 328 -21.66 16.64 10.39
C PRO A 328 -20.96 16.68 11.76
N ASN A 329 -20.16 17.71 12.02
CA ASN A 329 -19.74 18.06 13.38
C ASN A 329 -20.92 18.76 14.09
N PRO A 330 -21.48 18.19 15.19
CA PRO A 330 -22.67 18.73 15.85
C PRO A 330 -22.55 20.17 16.43
N GLY A 331 -21.41 20.84 16.28
CA GLY A 331 -21.20 22.22 16.69
C GLY A 331 -21.11 22.38 18.21
N ASN A 332 -21.12 23.63 18.69
CA ASN A 332 -20.79 23.98 20.08
C ASN A 332 -21.77 23.47 21.16
N GLY A 333 -22.85 22.77 20.80
CA GLY A 333 -23.82 22.25 21.76
C GLY A 333 -23.24 21.17 22.68
N ASN A 334 -23.62 21.19 23.97
CA ASN A 334 -23.22 20.18 24.96
C ASN A 334 -23.92 18.83 24.77
N ALA A 335 -24.90 18.74 23.86
CA ALA A 335 -25.60 17.50 23.54
C ALA A 335 -25.87 17.44 22.04
N ALA A 336 -25.49 16.33 21.43
CA ALA A 336 -25.73 16.05 20.02
C ALA A 336 -26.60 14.81 19.88
N ALA A 337 -27.51 14.82 18.91
CA ALA A 337 -28.28 13.62 18.58
C ALA A 337 -27.31 12.52 18.13
N LYS A 338 -27.46 11.31 18.68
CA LYS A 338 -26.56 10.17 18.46
C LYS A 338 -26.28 9.92 16.97
N TRP A 339 -27.31 9.99 16.14
CA TRP A 339 -27.18 9.75 14.71
C TRP A 339 -26.26 10.76 14.00
N LYS A 340 -26.20 12.02 14.44
CA LYS A 340 -25.30 13.03 13.84
C LYS A 340 -23.84 12.73 14.15
N VAL A 341 -23.56 12.40 15.41
CA VAL A 341 -22.20 12.05 15.85
C VAL A 341 -21.72 10.79 15.14
N ASN A 342 -22.58 9.76 15.05
CA ASN A 342 -22.21 8.53 14.36
C ASN A 342 -21.96 8.73 12.86
N LEU A 343 -22.67 9.63 12.19
CA LEU A 343 -22.41 9.95 10.77
C LEU A 343 -21.09 10.68 10.55
N GLY A 344 -20.57 11.37 11.58
CA GLY A 344 -19.30 12.09 11.54
C GLY A 344 -18.16 11.36 12.22
N ASN A 345 -18.37 10.11 12.65
CA ASN A 345 -17.41 9.37 13.46
C ASN A 345 -16.25 8.92 12.58
N VAL A 346 -15.02 9.30 12.96
CA VAL A 346 -13.79 8.82 12.31
C VAL A 346 -13.05 7.78 13.15
N ASN A 347 -13.54 7.47 14.36
CA ASN A 347 -13.03 6.40 15.23
C ASN A 347 -13.94 5.16 15.10
N ASP A 348 -13.96 4.56 13.90
CA ASP A 348 -14.86 3.46 13.51
C ASP A 348 -14.16 2.37 12.65
N ASP A 349 -12.82 2.28 12.74
CA ASP A 349 -11.95 1.34 12.01
C ASP A 349 -11.94 1.45 10.47
N ASN A 350 -12.60 2.43 9.87
CA ASN A 350 -12.62 2.61 8.41
C ASN A 350 -11.60 3.64 7.91
N ASN A 351 -10.37 3.58 8.43
CA ASN A 351 -9.26 4.47 8.07
C ASN A 351 -8.10 3.68 7.44
N PRO A 352 -7.32 4.29 6.53
CA PRO A 352 -7.31 5.71 6.18
C PRO A 352 -8.52 6.15 5.36
N ARG A 353 -8.91 7.43 5.45
CA ARG A 353 -9.87 8.04 4.53
C ARG A 353 -9.53 9.49 4.24
N THR A 354 -9.76 9.91 3.01
CA THR A 354 -9.32 11.22 2.49
C THR A 354 -10.50 12.08 2.08
N TYR A 355 -10.38 13.39 2.26
CA TYR A 355 -11.29 14.40 1.72
C TYR A 355 -10.50 15.47 0.99
N VAL A 356 -10.72 15.60 -0.31
CA VAL A 356 -10.13 16.65 -1.14
C VAL A 356 -11.04 17.88 -1.12
N PHE A 357 -10.49 19.03 -0.75
CA PHE A 357 -11.27 20.27 -0.72
C PHE A 357 -11.68 20.71 -2.13
N PRO A 358 -12.88 21.31 -2.29
CA PRO A 358 -13.46 21.54 -3.62
C PRO A 358 -12.81 22.69 -4.39
N GLU A 359 -12.12 23.60 -3.71
CA GLU A 359 -11.56 24.85 -4.23
C GLU A 359 -10.03 24.84 -4.15
N THR A 360 -9.39 25.70 -4.94
CA THR A 360 -8.02 26.17 -4.66
C THR A 360 -8.11 27.43 -3.82
N TYR A 361 -7.05 27.73 -3.09
CA TYR A 361 -6.98 28.79 -2.10
C TYR A 361 -5.75 29.66 -2.35
N ASP A 362 -5.90 30.96 -2.11
CA ASP A 362 -4.80 31.92 -2.24
C ASP A 362 -3.69 31.61 -1.20
N ALA A 363 -2.45 31.97 -1.54
CA ALA A 363 -1.32 31.94 -0.60
C ALA A 363 -1.65 32.64 0.72
N ASP A 364 -0.99 32.20 1.80
CA ASP A 364 -1.18 32.65 3.18
C ASP A 364 -2.60 32.44 3.74
N THR A 365 -3.44 31.62 3.08
CA THR A 365 -4.71 31.15 3.65
C THR A 365 -4.41 29.99 4.62
N PRO A 366 -4.62 30.15 5.95
CA PRO A 366 -4.22 29.13 6.91
C PRO A 366 -5.17 27.93 6.91
N ILE A 367 -4.65 26.73 7.21
CA ILE A 367 -5.44 25.54 7.48
C ILE A 367 -5.30 25.16 8.95
N SER A 368 -6.43 24.99 9.64
CA SER A 368 -6.49 24.45 11.01
C SER A 368 -7.43 23.26 11.10
N VAL A 369 -6.99 22.22 11.80
CA VAL A 369 -7.76 21.01 12.10
C VAL A 369 -8.28 21.08 13.53
N GLU A 370 -9.55 20.73 13.71
CA GLU A 370 -10.21 20.62 15.00
C GLU A 370 -10.84 19.24 15.15
N ALA A 371 -10.51 18.57 16.25
CA ALA A 371 -11.08 17.28 16.62
C ALA A 371 -11.96 17.40 17.87
N SER A 372 -12.98 16.55 17.97
CA SER A 372 -13.86 16.50 19.14
C SER A 372 -14.23 15.07 19.49
N SER A 373 -14.02 14.70 20.75
CA SER A 373 -14.43 13.41 21.31
C SER A 373 -15.82 13.49 21.96
N TRP A 374 -16.58 12.41 21.87
CA TRP A 374 -17.98 12.35 22.30
C TRP A 374 -18.21 11.23 23.31
N SER A 375 -18.82 11.55 24.46
CA SER A 375 -19.17 10.57 25.50
C SER A 375 -20.69 10.35 25.58
N LEU A 376 -21.10 9.10 25.79
CA LEU A 376 -22.52 8.76 25.94
C LEU A 376 -23.11 9.44 27.19
N LEU A 377 -24.28 10.08 27.05
CA LEU A 377 -25.02 10.69 28.17
C LEU A 377 -25.73 9.66 29.09
N GLY A 378 -25.35 8.39 29.03
CA GLY A 378 -25.96 7.29 29.78
C GLY A 378 -26.31 6.08 28.90
N PHE A 379 -26.58 4.94 29.53
CA PHE A 379 -26.83 3.65 28.85
C PHE A 379 -27.99 3.68 27.84
N HIS A 380 -29.05 4.46 28.10
CA HIS A 380 -30.19 4.63 27.20
C HIS A 380 -30.14 5.93 26.39
N ALA A 381 -29.00 6.63 26.41
CA ALA A 381 -28.92 7.94 25.79
C ALA A 381 -29.00 7.81 24.26
N ARG A 382 -29.94 8.55 23.69
CA ARG A 382 -30.02 8.81 22.24
C ARG A 382 -29.14 9.99 21.84
N ALA A 383 -28.20 10.38 22.70
CA ALA A 383 -27.37 11.56 22.56
C ALA A 383 -25.99 11.35 23.17
N TYR A 384 -25.00 12.00 22.57
CA TYR A 384 -23.68 12.16 23.15
C TYR A 384 -23.56 13.56 23.76
N ARG A 385 -22.69 13.73 24.76
CA ARG A 385 -22.12 15.02 25.12
C ARG A 385 -20.72 15.11 24.54
N ARG A 386 -20.32 16.31 24.14
CA ARG A 386 -18.91 16.53 23.81
C ARG A 386 -18.10 16.38 25.10
N HIS A 387 -17.09 15.53 25.04
CA HIS A 387 -16.16 15.33 26.13
C HIS A 387 -15.03 16.35 26.03
N MET A 388 -14.36 16.39 24.88
CA MET A 388 -13.26 17.30 24.61
C MET A 388 -13.37 17.90 23.20
N ARG A 389 -12.73 19.04 23.02
CA ARG A 389 -12.53 19.71 21.74
C ARG A 389 -11.13 20.29 21.75
N VAL A 390 -10.36 19.99 20.71
CA VAL A 390 -9.00 20.48 20.54
C VAL A 390 -8.88 21.04 19.15
N ASN A 391 -8.38 22.27 19.06
CA ASN A 391 -8.08 22.94 17.80
C ASN A 391 -6.57 23.13 17.67
N SER A 392 -6.01 22.65 16.56
CA SER A 392 -4.58 22.78 16.24
C SER A 392 -4.06 24.22 16.33
N SER A 393 -4.88 25.26 16.11
CA SER A 393 -4.43 26.65 16.15
C SER A 393 -4.52 27.37 17.50
N VAL A 394 -5.10 26.72 18.51
CA VAL A 394 -5.38 27.34 19.82
C VAL A 394 -4.91 26.47 20.98
N ASP A 395 -5.06 25.16 20.85
CA ASP A 395 -4.86 24.18 21.92
C ASP A 395 -3.55 23.40 21.71
N LEU A 396 -2.45 24.13 21.46
CA LEU A 396 -1.15 23.58 21.06
C LEU A 396 -0.57 22.53 22.01
N ASP A 397 -0.91 22.57 23.28
CA ASP A 397 -0.43 21.58 24.24
C ASP A 397 -1.01 20.17 23.96
N TYR A 398 -2.17 20.08 23.29
CA TYR A 398 -2.88 18.83 23.00
C TYR A 398 -2.68 18.32 21.57
N VAL A 399 -1.76 18.94 20.82
CA VAL A 399 -1.53 18.62 19.41
C VAL A 399 -0.04 18.61 19.11
N TYR A 400 0.46 17.51 18.55
CA TYR A 400 1.73 17.54 17.82
C TYR A 400 1.46 17.80 16.34
N ALA A 401 2.25 18.68 15.73
CA ALA A 401 2.32 18.84 14.29
C ALA A 401 3.70 18.34 13.82
N LEU A 402 3.70 17.24 13.08
CA LEU A 402 4.90 16.53 12.63
C LEU A 402 5.15 16.84 11.16
N ARG A 403 6.38 17.24 10.84
CA ARG A 403 6.90 17.47 9.49
C ARG A 403 8.01 16.48 9.15
N ASP A 404 8.42 16.48 7.89
CA ASP A 404 9.58 15.70 7.46
C ASP A 404 10.82 15.99 8.33
N GLY A 405 11.52 14.93 8.72
CA GLY A 405 12.70 15.01 9.57
C GLY A 405 12.44 15.28 11.07
N ASP A 406 11.22 15.56 11.50
CA ASP A 406 10.89 15.65 12.92
C ASP A 406 11.10 14.29 13.61
N PRO A 407 11.48 14.23 14.89
CA PRO A 407 11.62 12.97 15.60
C PRO A 407 10.27 12.24 15.68
N VAL A 408 10.29 10.92 15.55
CA VAL A 408 9.08 10.11 15.80
C VAL A 408 8.64 10.32 17.25
N PRO A 409 7.36 10.59 17.52
CA PRO A 409 6.86 10.78 18.87
C PRO A 409 7.12 9.56 19.76
N ASP A 410 7.90 9.75 20.82
CA ASP A 410 8.14 8.75 21.85
C ASP A 410 7.06 8.88 22.93
N VAL A 411 5.83 8.48 22.59
CA VAL A 411 4.69 8.50 23.49
C VAL A 411 4.18 7.08 23.69
N ALA A 412 4.14 6.64 24.95
CA ALA A 412 3.68 5.30 25.29
C ALA A 412 2.15 5.23 25.17
N PRO A 413 1.59 4.16 24.58
CA PRO A 413 0.14 4.00 24.48
C PRO A 413 -0.49 3.80 25.86
N PHE A 414 -1.71 4.29 26.04
CA PHE A 414 -2.51 4.00 27.22
C PHE A 414 -3.24 2.66 27.12
N GLY A 415 -2.89 1.73 28.01
CA GLY A 415 -3.58 0.44 28.08
C GLY A 415 -3.24 -0.47 26.90
N ASP A 416 -4.26 -0.89 26.16
CA ASP A 416 -4.19 -1.79 25.00
C ASP A 416 -4.39 -1.06 23.66
N GLN A 417 -4.35 0.28 23.67
CA GLN A 417 -4.47 1.09 22.47
C GLN A 417 -3.26 0.94 21.54
N LYS A 418 -3.50 1.16 20.24
CA LYS A 418 -2.44 1.28 19.24
C LYS A 418 -1.59 2.51 19.51
N SER A 419 -0.26 2.38 19.45
CA SER A 419 0.64 3.51 19.66
C SER A 419 0.55 4.55 18.55
N ALA A 420 0.83 5.83 18.84
CA ALA A 420 1.00 6.86 17.82
C ALA A 420 2.00 6.43 16.72
N ALA A 421 3.10 5.77 17.09
CA ALA A 421 4.10 5.22 16.18
C ALA A 421 3.53 4.15 15.22
N GLU A 422 2.55 3.37 15.65
CA GLU A 422 1.88 2.37 14.81
C GLU A 422 1.05 3.03 13.71
N PHE A 423 0.34 4.13 14.02
CA PHE A 423 -0.41 4.89 13.02
C PHE A 423 0.48 5.56 11.99
N VAL A 424 1.64 6.09 12.42
CA VAL A 424 2.55 6.79 11.52
C VAL A 424 3.65 5.90 10.93
N GLN A 425 3.62 4.58 11.15
CA GLN A 425 4.72 3.68 10.81
C GLN A 425 5.17 3.73 9.34
N ASP A 426 4.23 3.99 8.42
CA ASP A 426 4.52 4.11 6.99
C ASP A 426 5.19 5.43 6.60
N TYR A 427 5.25 6.38 7.54
CA TYR A 427 5.86 7.69 7.43
C TYR A 427 7.09 7.84 8.34
N VAL A 428 7.69 6.73 8.79
CA VAL A 428 8.90 6.74 9.63
C VAL A 428 10.11 6.25 8.85
N ASN A 429 11.19 7.03 8.88
CA ASN A 429 12.52 6.55 8.52
C ASN A 429 13.10 5.76 9.70
N PHE A 430 13.07 4.44 9.60
CA PHE A 430 13.53 3.54 10.67
C PHE A 430 15.00 3.73 11.06
N ASN A 431 15.85 4.21 10.16
CA ASN A 431 17.28 4.39 10.41
C ASN A 431 17.55 5.63 11.26
N SER A 432 16.91 6.75 10.94
CA SER A 432 17.08 8.01 11.66
C SER A 432 16.13 8.15 12.85
N GLN A 433 15.08 7.33 12.95
CA GLN A 433 13.98 7.50 13.90
C GLN A 433 13.34 8.90 13.77
N THR A 434 13.17 9.34 12.53
CA THR A 434 12.49 10.59 12.18
C THR A 434 11.33 10.31 11.23
N MET A 435 10.41 11.25 11.15
CA MET A 435 9.36 11.28 10.14
C MET A 435 9.97 11.39 8.74
N SER A 436 9.29 10.80 7.76
CA SER A 436 9.65 10.68 6.34
C SER A 436 8.44 11.10 5.49
N LEU A 437 8.14 12.39 5.53
CA LEU A 437 6.97 13.01 4.90
C LEU A 437 7.38 13.74 3.62
N GLU A 438 6.46 13.91 2.67
CA GLU A 438 6.70 14.83 1.58
C GLU A 438 6.69 16.28 2.11
N SER A 439 7.43 17.19 1.46
CA SER A 439 7.61 18.57 1.95
C SER A 439 6.34 19.44 1.90
N ASN A 440 5.24 18.93 1.35
CA ASN A 440 3.89 19.48 1.27
C ASN A 440 2.90 18.77 2.21
N GLN A 441 3.40 17.95 3.17
CA GLN A 441 2.58 17.18 4.11
C GLN A 441 2.87 17.54 5.56
N VAL A 442 1.84 17.51 6.41
CA VAL A 442 1.96 17.56 7.88
C VAL A 442 1.05 16.53 8.52
N ILE A 443 1.50 15.87 9.59
CA ILE A 443 0.66 14.97 10.40
C ILE A 443 0.39 15.63 11.76
N TYR A 444 -0.88 15.70 12.12
CA TYR A 444 -1.35 16.10 13.43
C TYR A 444 -1.70 14.89 14.30
N LEU A 445 -1.18 14.87 15.53
CA LEU A 445 -1.50 13.91 16.58
C LEU A 445 -2.29 14.59 17.69
N PHE A 446 -3.52 14.15 17.95
CA PHE A 446 -4.42 14.79 18.92
C PHE A 446 -4.57 13.97 20.19
N GLU A 447 -4.59 14.66 21.33
CA GLU A 447 -5.03 14.15 22.63
C GLU A 447 -6.44 14.70 22.96
N LEU A 448 -7.42 13.83 23.16
CA LEU A 448 -8.85 14.13 23.34
C LEU A 448 -9.48 13.40 24.55
N ALA A 449 -8.71 12.66 25.34
CA ALA A 449 -9.18 11.85 26.46
C ALA A 449 -9.12 12.62 27.78
N ASP A 450 -8.00 13.28 28.07
CA ASP A 450 -7.78 13.99 29.33
C ASP A 450 -7.35 15.45 29.11
N ALA A 451 -7.83 16.34 29.97
CA ALA A 451 -7.38 17.75 30.01
C ALA A 451 -6.05 17.91 30.78
N SER A 452 -5.37 16.81 31.12
CA SER A 452 -4.15 16.80 31.90
C SER A 452 -3.08 15.97 31.19
N LEU A 453 -2.21 16.64 30.45
CA LEU A 453 -1.11 16.04 29.70
C LEU A 453 -0.01 15.39 30.55
N SER A 454 -0.08 15.54 31.88
CA SER A 454 0.85 14.90 32.81
C SER A 454 0.45 13.48 33.22
N THR A 455 -0.69 12.98 32.75
CA THR A 455 -1.14 11.62 33.06
C THR A 455 -0.59 10.63 32.02
N PRO A 456 -0.39 9.36 32.38
CA PRO A 456 -0.03 8.32 31.42
C PRO A 456 -1.12 8.05 30.35
N SER A 457 -2.28 8.70 30.44
CA SER A 457 -3.34 8.61 29.45
C SER A 457 -3.24 9.66 28.35
N ALA A 458 -2.27 10.57 28.41
CA ALA A 458 -2.00 11.51 27.35
C ALA A 458 -1.03 10.88 26.35
N ASP A 459 -1.57 10.17 25.37
CA ASP A 459 -0.80 9.40 24.39
C ASP A 459 -0.88 9.96 22.96
N PHE A 460 -1.70 11.00 22.74
CA PHE A 460 -1.80 11.76 21.48
C PHE A 460 -2.16 10.88 20.27
N GLN A 461 -2.80 9.75 20.48
CA GLN A 461 -3.20 8.83 19.41
C GLN A 461 -4.71 8.71 19.23
N ASP A 462 -5.47 9.55 19.93
CA ASP A 462 -6.93 9.57 19.86
C ASP A 462 -7.41 9.81 18.42
N VAL A 463 -6.74 10.69 17.69
CA VAL A 463 -6.89 10.79 16.23
C VAL A 463 -5.62 11.34 15.56
N VAL A 464 -5.26 10.74 14.44
CA VAL A 464 -4.10 11.07 13.60
C VAL A 464 -4.61 11.60 12.26
N VAL A 465 -4.28 12.85 11.95
CA VAL A 465 -4.80 13.55 10.77
C VAL A 465 -3.65 14.11 9.94
N MET A 466 -3.57 13.74 8.67
CA MET A 466 -2.63 14.29 7.71
C MET A 466 -3.28 15.38 6.88
N VAL A 467 -2.56 16.49 6.64
CA VAL A 467 -2.93 17.52 5.67
C VAL A 467 -1.92 17.48 4.54
N ASN A 468 -2.41 17.35 3.30
CA ASN A 468 -1.61 17.35 2.08
C ASN A 468 -1.92 18.58 1.25
N LEU A 469 -0.91 19.21 0.67
CA LEU A 469 -1.03 20.36 -0.22
C LEU A 469 -0.59 20.00 -1.64
N ALA A 470 -1.23 20.56 -2.64
CA ALA A 470 -0.79 20.47 -4.04
C ALA A 470 -1.08 21.77 -4.78
N ARG A 471 -0.53 21.97 -5.97
CA ARG A 471 -0.84 23.16 -6.78
C ARG A 471 -2.22 23.02 -7.42
N GLU A 472 -2.52 21.85 -7.97
CA GLU A 472 -3.81 21.56 -8.58
C GLU A 472 -4.58 20.50 -7.79
N ARG A 473 -5.90 20.56 -7.89
CA ARG A 473 -6.77 19.61 -7.18
C ARG A 473 -6.66 18.18 -7.73
N SER A 474 -6.36 18.03 -9.02
CA SER A 474 -6.15 16.73 -9.67
C SER A 474 -5.04 15.92 -9.00
N ASP A 475 -4.00 16.60 -8.55
CA ASP A 475 -2.81 15.97 -7.96
C ASP A 475 -3.11 15.32 -6.60
N LEU A 476 -4.27 15.64 -6.01
CA LEU A 476 -4.75 15.07 -4.74
C LEU A 476 -5.83 13.99 -4.94
N ALA A 477 -6.37 13.85 -6.16
CA ALA A 477 -7.52 12.98 -6.44
C ALA A 477 -7.12 11.57 -6.91
N ASP A 478 -5.89 11.38 -7.38
CA ASP A 478 -5.42 10.13 -8.00
C ASP A 478 -5.09 9.02 -6.97
N GLY A 479 -5.62 9.14 -5.75
CA GLY A 479 -5.07 8.50 -4.57
C GLY A 479 -5.73 7.22 -4.06
N ASP A 480 -6.88 6.72 -4.55
CA ASP A 480 -7.43 5.36 -4.24
C ASP A 480 -8.92 5.10 -4.65
N ASP A 481 -9.64 6.03 -5.32
CA ASP A 481 -11.11 5.90 -5.49
C ASP A 481 -11.61 5.05 -6.69
N ASP A 482 -10.84 4.08 -7.19
CA ASP A 482 -11.19 3.34 -8.43
C ASP A 482 -12.12 2.12 -8.26
N ASP A 483 -12.70 1.86 -7.08
CA ASP A 483 -13.35 0.56 -6.80
C ASP A 483 -14.89 0.52 -6.62
N ASP A 484 -15.66 1.61 -6.78
CA ASP A 484 -17.04 1.63 -6.25
C ASP A 484 -18.21 2.03 -7.19
N ASP A 485 -18.13 1.74 -8.49
CA ASP A 485 -19.30 1.84 -9.39
C ASP A 485 -19.73 0.46 -9.94
N HIS A 486 -20.31 -0.35 -9.04
CA HIS A 486 -21.08 -1.55 -9.38
C HIS A 486 -22.51 -1.16 -9.78
N ASP A 487 -22.72 -0.79 -11.04
CA ASP A 487 -24.06 -0.70 -11.63
C ASP A 487 -24.60 -2.14 -11.87
N GLU A 488 -25.45 -2.58 -10.95
CA GLU A 488 -26.36 -3.71 -11.15
C GLU A 488 -27.45 -3.32 -12.16
N ASP A 489 -27.33 -3.74 -13.42
CA ASP A 489 -28.47 -3.83 -14.33
C ASP A 489 -28.43 -5.12 -15.18
N HIS A 490 -29.43 -5.98 -14.91
CA HIS A 490 -30.26 -6.75 -15.84
C HIS A 490 -29.76 -7.06 -17.27
N ASP A 491 -29.71 -8.35 -17.64
CA ASP A 491 -30.74 -8.97 -18.50
C ASP A 491 -30.50 -10.47 -18.78
N ASP A 492 -31.63 -11.16 -18.96
CA ASP A 492 -31.83 -12.54 -19.43
C ASP A 492 -31.19 -12.79 -20.81
N ASP A 493 -30.75 -14.03 -21.09
CA ASP A 493 -31.21 -14.79 -22.27
C ASP A 493 -30.57 -16.18 -22.41
N ASP A 494 -31.45 -17.09 -22.87
CA ASP A 494 -31.26 -18.48 -23.30
C ASP A 494 -30.19 -18.67 -24.40
N ASP A 495 -29.55 -19.85 -24.44
CA ASP A 495 -29.67 -20.80 -25.58
C ASP A 495 -28.50 -21.81 -25.72
N GLU A 496 -28.93 -23.07 -25.74
CA GLU A 496 -28.61 -24.18 -26.66
C GLU A 496 -27.19 -24.77 -26.86
N ASP A 497 -27.25 -26.10 -26.92
CA ASP A 497 -26.21 -27.09 -27.17
C ASP A 497 -25.49 -26.94 -28.51
N GLU A 498 -24.16 -27.10 -28.53
CA GLU A 498 -23.46 -27.61 -29.73
C GLU A 498 -22.28 -28.54 -29.38
N GLU A 499 -22.26 -29.68 -30.08
CA GLU A 499 -21.32 -30.80 -29.97
C GLU A 499 -19.95 -30.51 -30.60
N ASP A 500 -18.92 -30.80 -29.82
CA ASP A 500 -17.70 -31.58 -30.11
C ASP A 500 -17.07 -31.56 -31.52
N ASN A 501 -15.86 -30.98 -31.65
CA ASN A 501 -14.74 -31.61 -32.36
C ASN A 501 -13.41 -30.84 -32.16
N SER A 502 -12.40 -31.42 -31.50
CA SER A 502 -11.02 -31.46 -32.06
C SER A 502 -9.96 -32.12 -31.17
N THR A 503 -9.01 -32.68 -31.91
CA THR A 503 -7.77 -33.42 -31.66
C THR A 503 -6.98 -33.10 -30.37
N ILE A 504 -6.60 -34.18 -29.67
CA ILE A 504 -5.71 -34.20 -28.50
C ILE A 504 -4.30 -33.73 -28.88
N VAL A 505 -3.83 -32.62 -28.27
CA VAL A 505 -2.42 -32.24 -28.21
C VAL A 505 -1.94 -32.42 -26.76
N ASN A 506 -1.23 -33.51 -26.50
CA ASN A 506 -0.64 -33.76 -25.19
C ASN A 506 0.66 -32.93 -25.06
N ASN A 507 0.71 -32.07 -24.03
CA ASN A 507 1.81 -31.18 -23.61
C ASN A 507 1.77 -29.74 -24.17
N LEU A 508 0.88 -28.92 -23.62
CA LEU A 508 1.05 -27.47 -23.58
C LEU A 508 1.39 -27.05 -22.15
N ALA A 509 2.63 -26.62 -21.92
CA ALA A 509 3.00 -25.91 -20.71
C ALA A 509 2.46 -24.48 -20.79
N PHE A 510 1.55 -24.12 -19.88
CA PHE A 510 1.04 -22.76 -19.69
C PHE A 510 2.07 -21.95 -18.88
N LYS A 511 2.45 -20.76 -19.37
CA LYS A 511 3.36 -19.84 -18.69
C LYS A 511 2.62 -18.53 -18.38
N GLY A 512 1.74 -18.57 -17.40
CA GLY A 512 1.11 -17.38 -16.80
C GLY A 512 0.00 -16.71 -17.63
N GLY A 513 -0.84 -15.96 -16.91
CA GLY A 513 -1.91 -15.11 -17.45
C GLY A 513 -2.58 -14.27 -16.34
N ILE A 514 -3.23 -13.18 -16.72
CA ILE A 514 -3.97 -12.26 -15.85
C ILE A 514 -5.43 -12.74 -15.79
N ILE A 515 -6.07 -12.69 -14.62
CA ILE A 515 -7.50 -13.02 -14.48
C ILE A 515 -8.26 -11.71 -14.25
N SER A 516 -9.26 -11.43 -15.09
CA SER A 516 -10.18 -10.29 -14.93
C SER A 516 -11.57 -10.69 -15.42
N GLU A 517 -12.64 -10.26 -14.74
CA GLU A 517 -14.04 -10.59 -15.05
C GLU A 517 -14.35 -12.11 -15.15
N GLY A 518 -13.68 -12.94 -14.35
CA GLY A 518 -13.85 -14.41 -14.44
C GLY A 518 -13.24 -15.06 -15.69
N LYS A 519 -12.46 -14.32 -16.49
CA LYS A 519 -11.73 -14.80 -17.67
C LYS A 519 -10.22 -14.78 -17.42
N ILE A 520 -9.50 -15.72 -18.03
CA ILE A 520 -8.04 -15.80 -17.97
C ILE A 520 -7.44 -15.29 -19.29
N TYR A 521 -6.67 -14.22 -19.23
CA TYR A 521 -5.94 -13.61 -20.33
C TYR A 521 -4.46 -14.02 -20.23
N GLY A 522 -4.02 -14.95 -21.07
CA GLY A 522 -2.61 -15.33 -21.18
C GLY A 522 -2.16 -15.22 -22.64
N SER A 523 -0.94 -14.73 -22.88
CA SER A 523 -0.37 -14.76 -24.23
C SER A 523 0.40 -16.06 -24.46
N LYS A 524 0.09 -16.73 -25.57
CA LYS A 524 1.08 -17.56 -26.26
C LYS A 524 0.83 -17.53 -27.76
N THR A 525 1.79 -16.99 -28.50
CA THR A 525 1.93 -17.26 -29.93
C THR A 525 2.63 -18.61 -30.07
N VAL A 526 2.02 -19.57 -30.79
CA VAL A 526 2.71 -20.80 -31.19
C VAL A 526 2.64 -20.90 -32.70
N ASP A 527 3.81 -20.84 -33.34
CA ASP A 527 3.94 -21.18 -34.75
C ASP A 527 4.01 -22.70 -34.90
N ILE A 528 3.04 -23.27 -35.61
CA ILE A 528 3.07 -24.66 -36.06
C ILE A 528 2.89 -24.63 -37.58
N ASN A 529 3.95 -24.99 -38.31
CA ASN A 529 4.00 -25.06 -39.77
C ASN A 529 3.64 -23.73 -40.50
N ASP A 530 4.28 -22.62 -40.12
CA ASP A 530 4.11 -21.29 -40.76
C ASP A 530 2.66 -20.78 -40.81
N LYS A 531 1.85 -21.14 -39.80
CA LYS A 531 0.50 -20.60 -39.62
C LYS A 531 0.27 -20.22 -38.16
N THR A 532 -0.16 -18.97 -37.97
CA THR A 532 -0.55 -18.41 -36.68
C THR A 532 -1.95 -18.87 -36.31
N TYR A 533 -2.14 -19.36 -35.09
CA TYR A 533 -3.45 -19.72 -34.54
C TYR A 533 -3.68 -18.96 -33.23
N THR A 534 -4.79 -18.23 -33.15
CA THR A 534 -5.30 -17.60 -31.93
C THR A 534 -6.48 -18.43 -31.43
N ASN A 535 -6.38 -19.07 -30.26
CA ASN A 535 -7.50 -19.77 -29.64
C ASN A 535 -7.82 -19.16 -28.27
N ARG A 536 -9.11 -18.98 -27.98
CA ARG A 536 -9.62 -18.68 -26.64
C ARG A 536 -9.64 -19.97 -25.81
N LEU A 537 -9.02 -19.97 -24.64
CA LEU A 537 -9.11 -21.09 -23.71
C LEU A 537 -10.40 -20.93 -22.88
N LYS A 538 -11.39 -21.82 -23.05
CA LYS A 538 -12.57 -21.89 -22.16
C LYS A 538 -12.27 -22.91 -21.07
N VAL A 539 -12.11 -22.46 -19.83
CA VAL A 539 -11.92 -23.34 -18.66
C VAL A 539 -13.28 -23.63 -18.06
N THR A 540 -13.76 -24.87 -18.17
CA THR A 540 -14.99 -25.32 -17.50
C THR A 540 -14.64 -26.11 -16.24
N ARG A 541 -14.70 -25.45 -15.08
CA ARG A 541 -14.85 -26.11 -13.77
C ARG A 541 -15.70 -25.27 -12.83
N ASP A 542 -16.26 -25.98 -11.86
CA ASP A 542 -17.31 -25.59 -10.92
C ASP A 542 -17.18 -24.14 -10.41
N GLU A 543 -18.18 -23.34 -10.75
CA GLU A 543 -18.29 -21.92 -10.42
C GLU A 543 -18.13 -21.70 -8.90
N ASP A 544 -18.54 -22.67 -8.09
CA ASP A 544 -18.45 -22.63 -6.63
C ASP A 544 -17.01 -22.74 -6.10
N ILE A 545 -16.10 -23.40 -6.82
CA ILE A 545 -14.68 -23.47 -6.43
C ILE A 545 -13.96 -22.17 -6.77
N ILE A 546 -14.30 -21.56 -7.91
CA ILE A 546 -13.76 -20.26 -8.31
C ILE A 546 -14.32 -19.18 -7.36
N LYS A 547 -15.62 -19.20 -7.07
CA LYS A 547 -16.24 -18.32 -6.07
C LYS A 547 -15.68 -18.54 -4.67
N SER A 548 -15.42 -19.78 -4.25
CA SER A 548 -14.76 -20.06 -2.97
C SER A 548 -13.33 -19.54 -2.94
N PHE A 549 -12.57 -19.68 -4.03
CA PHE A 549 -11.21 -19.14 -4.13
C PHE A 549 -11.22 -17.60 -4.10
N LEU A 550 -12.20 -16.97 -4.75
CA LEU A 550 -12.40 -15.51 -4.73
C LEU A 550 -12.97 -15.00 -3.39
N SER A 551 -13.85 -15.76 -2.72
CA SER A 551 -14.46 -15.35 -1.45
C SER A 551 -13.50 -15.41 -0.26
N HIS A 552 -12.38 -16.13 -0.39
CA HIS A 552 -11.28 -16.08 0.59
C HIS A 552 -10.28 -14.94 0.30
N SER A 553 -10.50 -14.16 -0.76
CA SER A 553 -9.73 -12.97 -1.12
C SER A 553 -10.50 -11.70 -0.76
N VAL A 554 -10.60 -11.40 0.52
CA VAL A 554 -11.49 -10.32 1.02
C VAL A 554 -10.93 -8.90 0.79
N ASN A 555 -9.72 -8.73 0.22
CA ASN A 555 -9.09 -7.40 0.07
C ASN A 555 -8.53 -7.10 -1.35
N GLY A 556 -9.28 -7.35 -2.42
CA GLY A 556 -9.06 -6.68 -3.73
C GLY A 556 -7.78 -6.93 -4.55
N ASN A 557 -6.73 -7.58 -4.02
CA ASN A 557 -5.47 -7.71 -4.75
C ASN A 557 -5.51 -8.76 -5.88
N ALA A 558 -5.19 -8.35 -7.11
CA ALA A 558 -4.93 -9.28 -8.22
C ALA A 558 -3.72 -10.18 -7.90
N ARG A 559 -3.87 -11.50 -8.05
CA ARG A 559 -2.76 -12.46 -7.91
C ARG A 559 -2.35 -13.05 -9.25
N ILE A 560 -1.05 -12.98 -9.56
CA ILE A 560 -0.42 -13.71 -10.68
C ILE A 560 -0.28 -15.19 -10.27
N ILE A 561 -0.82 -16.11 -11.09
CA ILE A 561 -0.55 -17.54 -10.92
C ILE A 561 0.76 -17.89 -11.62
N LEU A 562 1.83 -18.06 -10.86
CA LEU A 562 3.09 -18.61 -11.37
C LEU A 562 3.09 -20.14 -11.28
N ALA A 563 3.07 -20.77 -12.46
CA ALA A 563 3.44 -22.15 -12.74
C ALA A 563 2.87 -23.24 -11.79
N SER A 564 1.64 -23.70 -12.06
CA SER A 564 1.18 -25.01 -11.57
C SER A 564 1.03 -26.01 -12.73
N LYS A 565 1.38 -27.28 -12.47
CA LYS A 565 1.17 -28.38 -13.42
C LYS A 565 -0.31 -28.77 -13.41
N TRP A 566 -1.03 -28.35 -14.43
CA TRP A 566 -2.42 -28.76 -14.63
C TRP A 566 -2.49 -30.09 -15.37
N LYS A 567 -3.32 -31.00 -14.86
CA LYS A 567 -3.71 -32.22 -15.57
C LYS A 567 -5.15 -32.06 -16.03
N ALA A 568 -5.36 -32.05 -17.34
CA ALA A 568 -6.71 -32.07 -17.91
C ALA A 568 -7.43 -33.34 -17.43
N ILE A 569 -8.64 -33.18 -16.89
CA ILE A 569 -9.54 -34.29 -16.58
C ILE A 569 -10.75 -34.11 -17.50
N LYS A 570 -11.17 -35.23 -18.12
CA LYS A 570 -12.31 -35.31 -19.05
C LYS A 570 -13.62 -34.88 -18.41
#